data_AF-A0A249A495-F1
#
_entry.id   AF-A0A249A495-F1
#
_cell.length_a   1.000
_cell.length_b   1.000
_cell.length_c   1.000
_cell.angle_alpha   90.00
_cell.angle_beta   90.00
_cell.angle_gamma   90.00
#
_symmetry.space_group_name_H-M   'P 1'
#
loop_
_entity.id
_entity.type
_entity.pdbx_description
1 polymer ?
#
loop_
_entity_poly.entity_id
_entity_poly.type
_entity_poly.pdbx_seq_one_letter_code
_entity_poly.pdbx_strand_id
1 'polypeptide(L)'
;MDTGSITVDNTTGAVTTPAEEDKVATTKTVSEAIQKAGWNAKSGGNKADGDQEAAELINPGEKVIFAAGDNLKVKRVGTIFTYETAKDVKFDSVTFGDNGPKITNKDGNVNIAGNDGNPTKITGVKAGEADTDAVNVSQLKQAAASQNRSERFRFSNCWCT
;
A
#
# COMPACT_ATOMS: atom_id res chain seq x y z
N MET A 1 -45.20 8.11 38.96
CA MET A 1 -43.85 7.50 38.92
C MET A 1 -42.88 8.64 38.72
N ASP A 2 -41.78 8.68 39.47
CA ASP A 2 -40.74 9.68 39.25
C ASP A 2 -39.89 9.27 38.03
N THR A 3 -39.71 10.20 37.09
CA THR A 3 -39.10 9.90 35.79
C THR A 3 -37.72 10.53 35.68
N GLY A 4 -36.79 9.78 35.09
CA GLY A 4 -35.39 10.18 34.88
C GLY A 4 -35.07 10.45 33.41
N SER A 5 -33.97 11.15 33.18
CA SER A 5 -33.41 11.37 31.85
C SER A 5 -32.23 10.44 31.60
N ILE A 6 -32.07 10.03 30.34
CA ILE A 6 -30.86 9.37 29.84
C ILE A 6 -30.08 10.44 29.08
N THR A 7 -28.82 10.64 29.42
CA THR A 7 -27.97 11.65 28.80
C THR A 7 -26.96 10.97 27.88
N VAL A 8 -26.66 11.63 26.77
CA VAL A 8 -25.66 11.21 25.79
C VAL A 8 -24.66 12.34 25.64
N ASP A 9 -23.38 12.01 25.64
CA ASP A 9 -22.33 12.94 25.26
C ASP A 9 -22.37 13.16 23.74
N ASN A 10 -22.72 14.37 23.32
CA ASN A 10 -22.87 14.71 21.90
C ASN A 10 -21.54 14.75 21.13
N THR A 11 -20.40 14.67 21.81
CA THR A 11 -19.07 14.59 21.21
C THR A 11 -18.69 13.14 20.96
N THR A 12 -18.86 12.28 21.97
CA THR A 12 -18.41 10.89 21.90
C THR A 12 -19.48 9.93 21.40
N GLY A 13 -20.76 10.30 21.50
CA GLY A 13 -21.91 9.43 21.28
C GLY A 13 -22.18 8.47 22.45
N ALA A 14 -21.42 8.58 23.54
CA ALA A 14 -21.54 7.67 24.68
C ALA A 14 -22.75 8.03 25.55
N VAL A 15 -23.53 7.01 25.92
CA VAL A 15 -24.56 7.16 26.96
C VAL A 15 -23.85 7.29 28.31
N THR A 16 -24.15 8.35 29.04
CA THR A 16 -23.53 8.61 30.34
C THR A 16 -24.34 7.97 31.47
N THR A 17 -23.69 7.72 32.60
CA THR A 17 -24.39 7.30 33.82
C THR A 17 -25.47 8.32 34.19
N PRO A 18 -26.72 7.90 34.44
CA PRO A 18 -27.77 8.81 34.90
C PRO A 18 -27.40 9.46 36.23
N ALA A 19 -27.67 10.76 36.37
CA ALA A 19 -27.41 11.48 37.63
C ALA A 19 -28.32 11.03 38.79
N GLU A 20 -29.46 10.39 38.46
CA GLU A 20 -30.49 9.94 39.39
C GLU A 20 -30.83 8.47 39.07
N GLU A 21 -30.13 7.54 39.71
CA GLU A 21 -30.07 6.13 39.30
C GLU A 21 -31.38 5.35 39.53
N ASP A 22 -32.21 5.78 40.49
CA ASP A 22 -33.45 5.07 40.88
C ASP A 22 -34.71 5.52 40.11
N LYS A 23 -34.56 6.39 39.10
CA LYS A 23 -35.70 6.94 38.36
C LYS A 23 -36.08 6.11 37.14
N VAL A 24 -37.36 6.16 36.77
CA VAL A 24 -37.89 5.41 35.61
C VAL A 24 -37.67 6.20 34.31
N ALA A 25 -37.08 5.57 33.30
CA ALA A 25 -36.98 6.17 31.97
C ALA A 25 -38.34 6.19 31.24
N THR A 26 -38.58 7.21 30.42
CA THR A 26 -39.78 7.30 29.58
C THR A 26 -39.47 6.83 28.15
N THR A 27 -40.49 6.45 27.39
CA THR A 27 -40.32 6.09 25.96
C THR A 27 -39.69 7.23 25.16
N LYS A 28 -40.03 8.48 25.49
CA LYS A 28 -39.42 9.68 24.89
C LYS A 28 -37.92 9.77 25.21
N THR A 29 -37.54 9.66 26.48
CA THR A 29 -36.12 9.79 26.88
C THR A 29 -35.26 8.66 26.34
N VAL A 30 -35.80 7.43 26.27
CA VAL A 30 -35.12 6.29 25.63
C VAL A 30 -34.94 6.53 24.13
N SER A 31 -35.99 6.95 23.42
CA SER A 31 -35.92 7.19 21.97
C SER A 31 -34.95 8.33 21.59
N GLU A 32 -34.93 9.41 22.37
CA GLU A 32 -33.97 10.51 22.16
C GLU A 32 -32.53 10.08 22.42
N ALA A 33 -32.29 9.30 23.49
CA ALA A 33 -30.96 8.79 23.79
C ALA A 33 -30.46 7.85 22.69
N ILE A 34 -31.30 6.95 22.16
CA ILE A 34 -30.93 6.08 21.04
C ILE A 34 -30.56 6.89 19.80
N GLN A 35 -31.34 7.90 19.44
CA GLN A 35 -31.08 8.72 18.25
C GLN A 35 -29.78 9.54 18.35
N LYS A 36 -29.39 9.94 19.57
CA LYS A 36 -28.16 10.71 19.83
C LYS A 36 -26.93 9.85 20.11
N ALA A 37 -27.14 8.64 20.61
CA ALA A 37 -26.05 7.70 20.85
C ALA A 37 -25.35 7.38 19.53
N GLY A 38 -24.11 6.94 19.60
CA GLY A 38 -23.35 6.64 18.39
C GLY A 38 -21.93 6.20 18.70
N TRP A 39 -21.12 6.18 17.64
CA TRP A 39 -19.70 5.88 17.74
C TRP A 39 -18.92 6.81 16.82
N ASN A 40 -17.69 7.13 17.20
CA ASN A 40 -16.84 8.01 16.42
C ASN A 40 -16.01 7.23 15.39
N ALA A 41 -16.08 7.65 14.13
CA ALA A 41 -15.27 7.13 13.04
C ALA A 41 -14.13 8.11 12.71
N LYS A 42 -12.90 7.62 12.59
CA LYS A 42 -11.74 8.41 12.13
C LYS A 42 -10.77 7.54 11.35
N SER A 43 -10.13 8.11 10.34
CA SER A 43 -9.02 7.51 9.59
C SER A 43 -7.68 7.63 10.35
N GLY A 44 -6.80 6.63 10.19
CA GLY A 44 -5.47 6.62 10.80
C GLY A 44 -4.41 6.09 9.85
N GLY A 45 -3.13 6.37 10.13
CA GLY A 45 -1.99 5.91 9.34
C GLY A 45 -1.74 6.73 8.06
N ASN A 46 -1.44 6.05 6.95
CA ASN A 46 -1.18 6.67 5.65
C ASN A 46 -2.50 7.19 5.05
N LYS A 47 -2.72 8.49 5.15
CA LYS A 47 -3.94 9.17 4.69
C LYS A 47 -3.78 9.63 3.24
N ALA A 48 -4.87 9.57 2.48
CA ALA A 48 -4.94 10.16 1.15
C ALA A 48 -5.19 11.68 1.26
N ASP A 49 -4.92 12.40 0.17
CA ASP A 49 -5.25 13.83 0.07
C ASP A 49 -6.75 14.07 0.30
N GLY A 50 -7.09 15.08 1.10
CA GLY A 50 -8.47 15.43 1.43
C GLY A 50 -9.07 14.66 2.61
N ASP A 51 -8.28 13.86 3.33
CA ASP A 51 -8.69 13.21 4.58
C ASP A 51 -9.16 14.22 5.64
N GLN A 52 -10.17 13.83 6.42
CA GLN A 52 -10.70 14.64 7.52
C GLN A 52 -10.00 14.26 8.82
N GLU A 53 -9.32 15.22 9.46
CA GLU A 53 -8.59 14.98 10.70
C GLU A 53 -9.50 14.77 11.92
N ALA A 54 -10.70 15.35 11.90
CA ALA A 54 -11.65 15.20 12.99
C ALA A 54 -12.34 13.83 12.93
N ALA A 55 -12.72 13.30 14.10
CA ALA A 55 -13.62 12.17 14.14
C ALA A 55 -15.05 12.62 13.80
N GLU A 56 -15.79 11.75 13.11
CA GLU A 56 -17.20 11.95 12.81
C GLU A 56 -18.04 11.06 13.72
N LEU A 57 -19.01 11.66 14.43
CA LEU A 57 -19.98 10.90 15.22
C LEU A 57 -21.01 10.27 14.27
N ILE A 58 -21.05 8.94 14.25
CA ILE A 58 -22.02 8.17 13.47
C ILE A 58 -23.21 7.80 14.35
N ASN A 59 -24.38 8.33 14.03
CA ASN A 59 -25.63 8.07 14.75
C ASN A 59 -26.45 6.91 14.11
N PRO A 60 -27.34 6.26 14.87
CA PRO A 60 -28.26 5.27 14.33
C PRO A 60 -29.09 5.78 13.16
N GLY A 61 -29.16 4.98 12.10
CA GLY A 61 -29.85 5.33 10.85
C GLY A 61 -28.91 5.90 9.79
N GLU A 62 -27.71 6.33 10.17
CA GLU A 62 -26.70 6.76 9.22
C GLU A 62 -26.01 5.59 8.51
N LYS A 63 -25.40 5.90 7.37
CA LYS A 63 -24.70 4.92 6.53
C LYS A 63 -23.21 5.24 6.53
N VAL A 64 -22.41 4.24 6.90
CA VAL A 64 -20.96 4.28 6.70
C VAL A 64 -20.63 3.58 5.38
N ILE A 65 -19.85 4.26 4.55
CA ILE A 65 -19.38 3.75 3.26
C ILE A 65 -17.88 3.49 3.35
N PHE A 66 -17.49 2.24 3.14
CA PHE A 66 -16.08 1.87 2.98
C PHE A 66 -15.72 1.97 1.50
N ALA A 67 -15.27 3.16 1.07
CA ALA A 67 -14.78 3.38 -0.28
C ALA A 67 -13.41 2.73 -0.50
N ALA A 68 -13.14 2.29 -1.73
CA ALA A 68 -11.87 1.69 -2.13
C ALA A 68 -11.24 2.55 -3.24
N GLY A 69 -9.93 2.80 -3.16
CA GLY A 69 -9.17 3.44 -4.24
C GLY A 69 -8.73 2.45 -5.32
N ASP A 70 -7.98 2.92 -6.32
CA ASP A 70 -7.65 2.18 -7.55
C ASP A 70 -7.09 0.75 -7.35
N ASN A 71 -6.26 0.57 -6.33
CA ASN A 71 -5.52 -0.69 -6.11
C ASN A 71 -6.19 -1.65 -5.13
N LEU A 72 -7.33 -1.27 -4.54
CA LEU A 72 -8.05 -2.04 -3.53
C LEU A 72 -9.49 -2.28 -4.00
N LYS A 73 -10.05 -3.43 -3.66
CA LYS A 73 -11.48 -3.69 -3.78
C LYS A 73 -12.07 -4.08 -2.44
N VAL A 74 -13.31 -3.65 -2.23
CA VAL A 74 -14.10 -3.99 -1.06
C VAL A 74 -15.38 -4.68 -1.53
N LYS A 75 -15.61 -5.90 -1.04
CA LYS A 75 -16.84 -6.66 -1.29
C LYS A 75 -17.56 -6.89 0.02
N ARG A 76 -18.86 -6.59 0.07
CA ARG A 76 -19.71 -6.92 1.21
C ARG A 76 -20.68 -8.04 0.85
N VAL A 77 -20.76 -9.06 1.70
CA VAL A 77 -21.80 -10.10 1.66
C VAL A 77 -22.38 -10.23 3.06
N GLY A 78 -23.62 -9.76 3.27
CA GLY A 78 -24.23 -9.73 4.60
C GLY A 78 -23.46 -8.83 5.56
N THR A 79 -22.86 -9.41 6.59
CA THR A 79 -22.01 -8.72 7.59
C THR A 79 -20.51 -8.86 7.32
N ILE A 80 -20.12 -9.60 6.29
CA ILE A 80 -18.72 -9.86 5.96
C ILE A 80 -18.25 -8.85 4.92
N PHE A 81 -17.16 -8.17 5.23
CA PHE A 81 -16.42 -7.32 4.30
C PHE A 81 -15.11 -8.04 3.93
N THR A 82 -14.89 -8.24 2.64
CA THR A 82 -13.67 -8.80 2.08
C THR A 82 -12.89 -7.71 1.37
N TYR A 83 -11.62 -7.57 1.73
CA TYR A 83 -10.67 -6.67 1.10
C TYR A 83 -9.72 -7.49 0.25
N GLU A 84 -9.58 -7.13 -1.02
CA GLU A 84 -8.65 -7.76 -1.95
C GLU A 84 -7.92 -6.70 -2.76
N THR A 85 -6.70 -7.00 -3.21
CA THR A 85 -6.03 -6.14 -4.18
C THR A 85 -6.75 -6.21 -5.53
N ALA A 86 -6.65 -5.13 -6.31
CA ALA A 86 -7.01 -5.19 -7.72
C ALA A 86 -6.22 -6.30 -8.44
N LYS A 87 -6.79 -6.87 -9.52
CA LYS A 87 -6.03 -7.81 -10.37
C LYS A 87 -4.91 -7.06 -11.10
N ASP A 88 -5.26 -5.88 -11.61
CA ASP A 88 -4.34 -4.95 -12.26
C ASP A 88 -4.07 -3.81 -11.30
N VAL A 89 -2.87 -3.80 -10.71
CA VAL A 89 -2.44 -2.81 -9.71
C VAL A 89 -1.46 -1.84 -10.38
N LYS A 90 -1.64 -0.54 -10.16
CA LYS A 90 -0.78 0.50 -10.73
C LYS A 90 0.03 1.15 -9.63
N PHE A 91 1.35 1.14 -9.80
CA PHE A 91 2.28 1.86 -8.95
C PHE A 91 3.16 2.75 -9.81
N ASP A 92 3.42 3.96 -9.34
CA ASP A 92 4.45 4.82 -9.96
C ASP A 92 5.85 4.23 -9.72
N SER A 93 6.03 3.53 -8.61
CA SER A 93 7.28 2.85 -8.28
C SER A 93 7.14 1.75 -7.23
N VAL A 94 8.09 0.82 -7.20
CA VAL A 94 8.22 -0.22 -6.18
C VAL A 94 9.65 -0.22 -5.63
N THR A 95 9.80 -0.14 -4.30
CA THR A 95 11.09 -0.21 -3.61
C THR A 95 11.18 -1.51 -2.80
N PHE A 96 12.30 -2.22 -2.86
CA PHE A 96 12.50 -3.49 -2.15
C PHE A 96 13.31 -3.30 -0.86
N GLY A 97 12.61 -3.16 0.27
CA GLY A 97 13.23 -2.92 1.59
C GLY A 97 13.62 -1.46 1.81
N ASP A 98 14.12 -1.15 3.02
CA ASP A 98 14.51 0.21 3.38
C ASP A 98 15.75 0.63 2.59
N ASN A 99 15.62 1.70 1.80
CA ASN A 99 16.66 2.20 0.89
C ASN A 99 17.17 1.16 -0.13
N GLY A 100 16.36 0.17 -0.48
CA GLY A 100 16.73 -0.84 -1.48
C GLY A 100 16.58 -0.37 -2.93
N PRO A 101 16.78 -1.27 -3.91
CA PRO A 101 16.55 -0.98 -5.31
C PRO A 101 15.10 -0.55 -5.57
N LYS A 102 14.93 0.37 -6.50
CA LYS A 102 13.65 0.93 -6.92
C LYS A 102 13.41 0.63 -8.41
N ILE A 103 12.22 0.12 -8.71
CA ILE A 103 11.72 -0.03 -10.07
C ILE A 103 10.79 1.13 -10.39
N THR A 104 11.04 1.82 -11.51
CA THR A 104 10.23 2.95 -11.98
C THR A 104 10.01 2.88 -13.49
N ASN A 105 9.01 3.59 -13.99
CA ASN A 105 8.93 3.96 -15.40
C ASN A 105 9.86 5.16 -15.66
N LYS A 106 10.79 5.03 -16.61
CA LYS A 106 11.61 6.14 -17.10
C LYS A 106 11.48 6.18 -18.63
N ASP A 107 10.81 7.22 -19.13
CA ASP A 107 10.62 7.44 -20.57
C ASP A 107 10.01 6.23 -21.30
N GLY A 108 9.05 5.55 -20.65
CA GLY A 108 8.38 4.35 -21.19
C GLY A 108 9.16 3.04 -20.97
N ASN A 109 10.34 3.08 -20.35
CA ASN A 109 11.18 1.91 -20.09
C ASN A 109 11.18 1.53 -18.61
N VAL A 110 11.48 0.26 -18.33
CA VAL A 110 11.77 -0.21 -16.97
C VAL A 110 13.13 0.32 -16.55
N ASN A 111 13.15 1.12 -15.49
CA ASN A 111 14.38 1.61 -14.87
C ASN A 111 14.58 0.93 -13.52
N ILE A 112 15.79 0.40 -13.30
CA ILE A 112 16.22 -0.23 -12.05
C ILE A 112 17.39 0.58 -11.50
N ALA A 113 17.17 1.24 -10.37
CA ALA A 113 18.18 2.07 -9.72
C ALA A 113 18.29 1.74 -8.24
N GLY A 114 19.40 2.13 -7.62
CA GLY A 114 19.49 2.23 -6.16
C GLY A 114 18.56 3.32 -5.63
N ASN A 115 18.43 3.39 -4.30
CA ASN A 115 17.64 4.44 -3.64
C ASN A 115 18.17 5.86 -3.88
N ASP A 116 19.46 5.99 -4.24
CA ASP A 116 20.11 7.23 -4.66
C ASP A 116 19.85 7.61 -6.13
N GLY A 117 19.12 6.78 -6.87
CA GLY A 117 18.84 6.97 -8.29
C GLY A 117 19.98 6.52 -9.22
N ASN A 118 21.10 6.05 -8.69
CA ASN A 118 22.22 5.57 -9.49
C ASN A 118 21.97 4.14 -10.00
N PRO A 119 22.59 3.73 -11.12
CA PRO A 119 22.53 2.35 -11.58
C PRO A 119 23.00 1.38 -10.48
N THR A 120 22.25 0.31 -10.28
CA THR A 120 22.58 -0.73 -9.30
C THR A 120 22.82 -2.08 -9.99
N LYS A 121 23.42 -3.02 -9.26
CA LYS A 121 23.67 -4.37 -9.76
C LYS A 121 22.37 -5.16 -9.86
N ILE A 122 22.12 -5.74 -11.03
CA ILE A 122 21.18 -6.86 -11.18
C ILE A 122 21.98 -8.14 -10.97
N THR A 123 21.72 -8.84 -9.86
CA THR A 123 22.42 -10.08 -9.50
C THR A 123 21.60 -11.30 -9.89
N GLY A 124 22.22 -12.48 -9.94
CA GLY A 124 21.53 -13.72 -10.30
C GLY A 124 21.19 -13.86 -11.79
N VAL A 125 21.78 -13.04 -12.67
CA VAL A 125 21.59 -13.13 -14.11
C VAL A 125 22.29 -14.39 -14.65
N LYS A 126 21.49 -15.39 -15.04
CA LYS A 126 21.95 -16.60 -15.74
C LYS A 126 22.59 -16.20 -17.09
N ALA A 127 23.54 -17.00 -17.58
CA ALA A 127 24.12 -16.79 -18.91
C ALA A 127 23.02 -16.86 -19.98
N GLY A 128 22.95 -15.85 -20.85
CA GLY A 128 22.01 -15.80 -21.96
C GLY A 128 22.35 -16.82 -23.05
N GLU A 129 21.33 -17.40 -23.67
CA GLU A 129 21.47 -18.43 -24.71
C GLU A 129 20.89 -17.94 -26.05
N ALA A 130 19.86 -17.08 -26.04
CA ALA A 130 19.26 -16.46 -27.22
C ALA A 130 19.79 -15.03 -27.45
N ASP A 131 19.66 -14.53 -28.69
CA ASP A 131 20.14 -13.19 -29.09
C ASP A 131 19.49 -12.03 -28.31
N THR A 132 18.31 -12.26 -27.72
CA THR A 132 17.56 -11.26 -26.94
C THR A 132 17.76 -11.38 -25.43
N ASP A 133 18.58 -12.32 -24.97
CA ASP A 133 18.85 -12.48 -23.54
C ASP A 133 19.87 -11.45 -23.05
N ALA A 134 19.76 -11.07 -21.77
CA ALA A 134 20.79 -10.28 -21.13
C ALA A 134 22.09 -11.09 -20.96
N VAL A 135 23.23 -10.46 -21.21
CA VAL A 135 24.56 -11.06 -20.97
C VAL A 135 25.03 -10.78 -19.55
N ASN A 136 25.59 -11.80 -18.89
CA ASN A 136 26.24 -11.60 -17.60
C ASN A 136 27.75 -11.34 -17.76
N VAL A 137 28.41 -10.95 -16.66
CA VAL A 137 29.83 -10.58 -16.67
C VAL A 137 30.75 -11.74 -17.06
N SER A 138 30.37 -13.00 -16.82
CA SER A 138 31.21 -14.15 -17.17
C SER A 138 31.26 -14.39 -18.69
N GLN A 139 30.16 -14.18 -19.40
CA GLN A 139 30.12 -14.26 -20.87
C GLN A 139 30.98 -13.16 -21.50
N LEU A 140 30.89 -11.93 -21.00
CA LEU A 140 31.72 -10.82 -21.47
C LEU A 140 33.23 -11.10 -21.27
N LYS A 141 33.61 -11.62 -20.10
CA LYS A 141 35.00 -12.03 -19.81
C LYS A 141 35.50 -13.14 -20.75
N GLN A 142 34.65 -14.11 -21.09
CA GLN A 142 35.00 -15.19 -22.02
C GLN A 142 35.21 -14.68 -23.45
N ALA A 143 34.37 -13.74 -23.91
CA ALA A 143 34.51 -13.11 -25.22
C ALA A 143 35.82 -12.29 -25.30
N ALA A 144 36.10 -11.46 -24.29
CA ALA A 144 37.33 -10.66 -24.22
C ALA A 144 38.60 -11.54 -24.20
N ALA A 145 38.58 -12.64 -23.45
CA ALA A 145 39.70 -13.59 -23.42
C ALA A 145 39.94 -14.26 -24.78
N SER A 146 38.89 -14.45 -25.59
CA SER A 146 39.00 -15.06 -26.92
C SER A 146 39.62 -14.09 -27.94
N GLN A 147 39.32 -12.79 -27.83
CA GLN A 147 39.96 -11.74 -28.65
C GLN A 147 41.47 -11.67 -28.40
N ASN A 148 41.88 -11.58 -27.13
CA ASN A 148 43.31 -11.50 -26.77
C ASN A 148 44.10 -12.74 -27.23
N ARG A 149 43.48 -13.94 -27.21
CA ARG A 149 44.09 -15.14 -27.78
C ARG A 149 44.32 -15.02 -29.28
N SER A 150 43.35 -14.48 -30.02
CA SER A 150 43.47 -14.31 -31.47
C SER A 150 44.60 -13.34 -31.85
N GLU A 151 44.76 -12.24 -31.10
CA GLU A 151 45.84 -11.28 -31.32
C GLU A 151 47.20 -11.91 -31.04
N ARG A 152 47.34 -12.66 -29.93
CA ARG A 152 48.58 -13.35 -29.61
C ARG A 152 49.00 -14.36 -30.68
N PHE A 153 48.05 -15.07 -31.29
CA PHE A 153 48.33 -15.97 -32.41
C PHE A 153 48.77 -15.21 -33.68
N ARG A 154 48.17 -14.05 -33.99
CA ARG A 154 48.57 -13.24 -35.16
C ARG A 154 49.98 -12.67 -35.03
N PHE A 155 50.40 -12.24 -33.85
CA PHE A 155 51.76 -11.73 -33.64
C PHE A 155 52.81 -12.86 -33.64
N SER A 156 52.47 -14.07 -33.18
CA SER A 156 53.41 -15.20 -33.17
C SER A 156 53.75 -15.72 -34.58
N ASN A 157 52.82 -15.63 -35.55
CA ASN A 157 53.06 -16.06 -36.93
C ASN A 157 53.79 -15.01 -37.79
N CYS A 158 53.99 -13.78 -37.30
CA CYS A 158 54.66 -12.72 -38.05
C CYS A 158 56.20 -12.70 -37.86
N TRP A 159 56.73 -13.52 -36.94
CA TRP A 159 58.17 -13.64 -36.64
C TRP A 159 58.84 -14.86 -37.28
N CYS A 160 58.18 -15.50 -38.25
CA CYS A 160 58.69 -16.69 -38.94
C CYS A 160 58.70 -16.46 -40.47
N THR A 161 59.46 -15.47 -40.92
CA THR A 161 59.92 -15.26 -42.31
C THR A 161 61.24 -14.51 -42.25
#